data_AF-A0A351BXF2-F1
#
_entry.id   AF-A0A351BXF2-F1
#
_cell.length_a   1.000
_cell.length_b   1.000
_cell.length_c   1.000
_cell.angle_alpha   90.00
_cell.angle_beta   90.00
_cell.angle_gamma   90.00
#
_symmetry.space_group_name_H-M   'P 1'
#
loop_
_entity.id
_entity.type
_entity.pdbx_description
1 polymer ?
#
loop_
_entity_poly.entity_id
_entity_poly.type
_entity_poly.pdbx_seq_one_letter_code
_entity_poly.pdbx_strand_id
1 'polypeptide(L)'
;MKFRNTYLTAFSLNEYEWVENFIKNYGKEIIESDRVNSVKIAYAQLEFERGNYENVLESVAGINADHAYSKIDIRNLTLMSYYELNHTESALSMIDSYRHFINNSSNLSEVFRESHLRFVNSLNSLIIFKGKNQKEKLMELKDKLLPFRKERRVNWLIGKIDEAVL
;
A
#
# COMPACT_ATOMS: atom_id res chain seq x y z
N MET A 1 -5.77 4.55 -15.97
CA MET A 1 -5.30 5.64 -15.08
C MET A 1 -6.43 6.47 -14.45
N LYS A 2 -7.40 7.01 -15.20
CA LYS A 2 -8.48 7.86 -14.63
C LYS A 2 -9.26 7.18 -13.50
N PHE A 3 -9.77 5.97 -13.73
CA PHE A 3 -10.50 5.17 -12.72
C PHE A 3 -9.71 5.01 -11.41
N ARG A 4 -8.44 4.62 -11.53
CA ARG A 4 -7.52 4.47 -10.40
C ARG A 4 -7.37 5.74 -9.59
N ASN A 5 -7.10 6.86 -10.25
CA ASN A 5 -6.89 8.12 -9.56
C ASN A 5 -8.17 8.58 -8.84
N THR A 6 -9.34 8.38 -9.45
CA THR A 6 -10.63 8.75 -8.86
C THR A 6 -10.89 8.04 -7.53
N TYR A 7 -10.80 6.70 -7.48
CA TYR A 7 -11.04 6.00 -6.22
C TYR A 7 -9.96 6.30 -5.18
N LEU A 8 -8.69 6.49 -5.59
CA LEU A 8 -7.60 6.81 -4.65
C LEU A 8 -7.80 8.19 -4.00
N THR A 9 -8.30 9.17 -4.75
CA THR A 9 -8.65 10.48 -4.20
C THR A 9 -9.81 10.37 -3.22
N ALA A 10 -10.86 9.62 -3.54
CA ALA A 10 -11.98 9.42 -2.63
C ALA A 10 -11.58 8.69 -1.33
N PHE A 11 -10.66 7.73 -1.39
CA PHE A 11 -10.08 7.13 -0.19
C PHE A 11 -9.34 8.14 0.68
N SER A 12 -8.62 9.10 0.10
CA SER A 12 -7.96 10.17 0.88
C SER A 12 -8.93 11.12 1.58
N LEU A 13 -10.21 11.09 1.21
CA LEU A 13 -11.31 11.83 1.82
C LEU A 13 -12.18 10.96 2.74
N ASN A 14 -11.82 9.69 2.96
CA ASN A 14 -12.58 8.69 3.71
C ASN A 14 -13.99 8.41 3.15
N GLU A 15 -14.20 8.62 1.85
CA GLU A 15 -15.50 8.47 1.17
C GLU A 15 -15.75 7.02 0.71
N TYR A 16 -15.77 6.06 1.65
CA TYR A 16 -15.75 4.62 1.33
C TYR A 16 -17.02 4.13 0.62
N GLU A 17 -18.21 4.59 1.04
CA GLU A 17 -19.48 4.24 0.40
C GLU A 17 -19.56 4.80 -1.02
N TRP A 18 -19.04 6.01 -1.23
CA TRP A 18 -18.95 6.60 -2.55
C TRP A 18 -18.03 5.76 -3.44
N VAL A 19 -16.89 5.30 -2.93
CA VAL A 19 -15.97 4.45 -3.68
C VAL A 19 -16.62 3.13 -4.07
N GLU A 20 -17.34 2.47 -3.16
CA GLU A 20 -18.04 1.22 -3.47
C GLU A 20 -19.06 1.41 -4.61
N ASN A 21 -19.87 2.47 -4.53
CA ASN A 21 -20.81 2.84 -5.59
C ASN A 21 -20.10 3.19 -6.91
N PHE A 22 -18.99 3.94 -6.84
CA PHE A 22 -18.18 4.28 -7.99
C PHE A 22 -17.62 3.04 -8.69
N ILE A 23 -17.06 2.09 -7.95
CA ILE A 23 -16.54 0.83 -8.50
C ILE A 23 -17.67 0.03 -9.16
N LYS A 24 -18.83 -0.07 -8.51
CA LYS A 24 -19.99 -0.81 -9.04
C LYS A 24 -20.52 -0.22 -10.35
N ASN A 25 -20.61 1.11 -10.41
CA ASN A 25 -21.23 1.81 -11.55
C ASN A 25 -20.27 1.98 -12.72
N TYR A 26 -19.00 2.32 -12.46
CA TYR A 26 -18.03 2.67 -13.50
C TYR A 26 -16.99 1.57 -13.76
N GLY A 27 -16.92 0.54 -12.92
CA GLY A 27 -15.99 -0.58 -13.13
C GLY A 27 -16.21 -1.32 -14.44
N LYS A 28 -17.45 -1.36 -14.95
CA LYS A 28 -17.80 -2.01 -16.23
C LYS A 28 -17.30 -1.24 -17.46
N GLU A 29 -17.06 0.05 -17.32
CA GLU A 29 -16.66 0.96 -18.40
C GLU A 29 -15.14 0.94 -18.67
N ILE A 30 -14.37 0.23 -17.85
CA ILE A 30 -12.93 0.05 -18.07
C ILE A 30 -12.71 -0.88 -19.26
N ILE A 31 -11.69 -0.57 -20.07
CA ILE A 31 -11.24 -1.42 -21.18
C ILE A 31 -11.02 -2.85 -20.68
N GLU A 32 -11.58 -3.82 -21.38
CA GLU A 32 -11.72 -5.21 -20.94
C GLU A 32 -10.40 -5.85 -20.50
N SER A 33 -9.29 -5.55 -21.19
CA SER A 33 -7.95 -6.05 -20.86
C SER A 33 -7.46 -5.62 -19.47
N ASP A 34 -7.82 -4.42 -19.01
CA ASP A 34 -7.37 -3.85 -17.74
C ASP A 34 -8.46 -3.90 -16.64
N ARG A 35 -9.72 -4.13 -17.05
CA ARG A 35 -10.92 -4.01 -16.22
C ARG A 35 -10.89 -4.93 -15.01
N VAL A 36 -10.68 -6.22 -15.24
CA VAL A 36 -10.83 -7.25 -14.19
C VAL A 36 -9.84 -6.99 -13.06
N ASN A 37 -8.57 -6.76 -13.39
CA ASN A 37 -7.54 -6.52 -12.40
C ASN A 37 -7.72 -5.17 -11.70
N SER A 38 -8.07 -4.11 -12.44
CA SER A 38 -8.28 -2.78 -11.85
C SER A 38 -9.43 -2.75 -10.86
N VAL A 39 -10.55 -3.40 -11.19
CA VAL A 39 -11.72 -3.50 -10.30
C VAL A 39 -11.39 -4.36 -9.07
N LYS A 40 -10.72 -5.49 -9.24
CA LYS A 40 -10.29 -6.34 -8.13
C LYS A 40 -9.35 -5.60 -7.16
N ILE A 41 -8.38 -4.85 -7.68
CA ILE A 41 -7.48 -4.03 -6.86
C ILE A 41 -8.25 -2.94 -6.12
N ALA A 42 -9.24 -2.29 -6.76
CA ALA A 42 -10.06 -1.27 -6.11
C ALA A 42 -10.89 -1.84 -4.95
N TYR A 43 -11.49 -3.02 -5.12
CA TYR A 43 -12.18 -3.71 -4.02
C TYR A 43 -11.22 -4.17 -2.93
N ALA A 44 -10.05 -4.71 -3.28
CA ALA A 44 -9.04 -5.07 -2.28
C ALA A 44 -8.58 -3.83 -1.47
N GLN A 45 -8.49 -2.66 -2.10
CA GLN A 45 -8.24 -1.42 -1.38
C GLN A 45 -9.40 -1.06 -0.44
N LEU A 46 -10.65 -1.19 -0.88
CA LEU A 46 -11.81 -0.93 -0.02
C LEU A 46 -11.83 -1.85 1.21
N GLU A 47 -11.55 -3.15 1.02
CA GLU A 47 -11.44 -4.11 2.11
C GLU A 47 -10.30 -3.75 3.08
N PHE A 48 -9.17 -3.23 2.55
CA PHE A 48 -8.08 -2.74 3.39
C PHE A 48 -8.51 -1.57 4.27
N GLU A 49 -9.23 -0.59 3.71
CA GLU A 49 -9.74 0.56 4.48
C GLU A 49 -10.80 0.13 5.52
N ARG A 50 -11.50 -0.98 5.28
CA ARG A 50 -12.46 -1.60 6.22
C ARG A 50 -11.79 -2.43 7.32
N GLY A 51 -10.47 -2.64 7.24
CA GLY A 51 -9.73 -3.46 8.20
C GLY A 51 -9.79 -4.97 7.93
N ASN A 52 -10.31 -5.40 6.78
CA ASN A 52 -10.50 -6.81 6.42
C ASN A 52 -9.23 -7.38 5.77
N TYR A 53 -8.10 -7.37 6.47
CA TYR A 53 -6.78 -7.61 5.89
C TYR A 53 -6.57 -9.02 5.32
N GLU A 54 -7.19 -10.05 5.91
CA GLU A 54 -7.17 -11.41 5.36
C GLU A 54 -7.85 -11.47 3.99
N ASN A 55 -9.00 -10.82 3.85
CA ASN A 55 -9.72 -10.72 2.57
C ASN A 55 -8.88 -9.97 1.53
N VAL A 56 -8.11 -8.96 1.95
CA VAL A 56 -7.17 -8.26 1.06
C VAL A 56 -6.15 -9.25 0.51
N LEU A 57 -5.51 -10.04 1.37
CA LEU A 57 -4.50 -11.02 0.96
C LEU A 57 -5.06 -12.08 0.01
N GLU A 58 -6.25 -12.62 0.32
CA GLU A 58 -6.95 -13.57 -0.56
C GLU A 58 -7.27 -12.95 -1.92
N SER A 59 -7.83 -11.74 -1.91
CA SER A 59 -8.25 -11.03 -3.13
C SER A 59 -7.07 -10.73 -4.06
N VAL A 60 -5.92 -10.31 -3.52
CA VAL A 60 -4.77 -9.92 -4.33
C VAL A 60 -3.94 -11.12 -4.81
N ALA A 61 -3.99 -12.26 -4.13
CA ALA A 61 -3.26 -13.46 -4.51
C ALA A 61 -3.64 -13.99 -5.90
N GLY A 62 -4.90 -13.80 -6.32
CA GLY A 62 -5.41 -14.22 -7.63
C GLY A 62 -5.24 -13.20 -8.76
N ILE A 63 -4.53 -12.08 -8.55
CA ILE A 63 -4.44 -10.98 -9.52
C ILE A 63 -3.12 -11.08 -10.30
N ASN A 64 -3.22 -11.50 -11.57
CA ASN A 64 -2.11 -11.45 -12.51
C ASN A 64 -2.06 -10.07 -13.17
N ALA A 65 -1.36 -9.12 -12.53
CA ALA A 65 -1.18 -7.78 -13.06
C ALA A 65 -0.06 -7.73 -14.11
N ASP A 66 -0.34 -7.19 -15.29
CA ASP A 66 0.68 -6.96 -16.32
C ASP A 66 1.43 -5.63 -16.11
N HIS A 67 0.69 -4.60 -15.72
CA HIS A 67 1.20 -3.23 -15.56
C HIS A 67 1.98 -3.04 -14.26
N ALA A 68 3.10 -2.31 -14.34
CA ALA A 68 3.98 -2.04 -13.20
C ALA A 68 3.27 -1.33 -12.03
N TYR A 69 2.37 -0.39 -12.33
CA TYR A 69 1.61 0.33 -11.29
C TYR A 69 0.65 -0.59 -10.53
N SER A 70 -0.06 -1.48 -11.22
CA SER A 70 -0.95 -2.47 -10.59
C SER A 70 -0.15 -3.48 -9.76
N LYS A 71 1.00 -3.93 -10.27
CA LYS A 71 1.98 -4.74 -9.51
C LYS A 71 2.44 -4.08 -8.22
N ILE A 72 2.51 -2.75 -8.20
CA ILE A 72 2.89 -1.95 -7.03
C ILE A 72 1.75 -1.80 -6.05
N ASP A 73 0.53 -1.56 -6.55
CA ASP A 73 -0.65 -1.49 -5.69
C ASP A 73 -0.87 -2.80 -4.93
N ILE A 74 -0.77 -3.94 -5.63
CA ILE A 74 -0.83 -5.27 -5.02
C ILE A 74 0.24 -5.42 -3.95
N ARG A 75 1.51 -5.11 -4.26
CA ARG A 75 2.61 -5.24 -3.28
C ARG A 75 2.41 -4.35 -2.05
N ASN A 76 1.92 -3.13 -2.22
CA ASN A 76 1.62 -2.23 -1.12
C ASN A 76 0.51 -2.81 -0.23
N LEU A 77 -0.60 -3.25 -0.83
CA LEU A 77 -1.72 -3.85 -0.11
C LEU A 77 -1.30 -5.12 0.65
N THR A 78 -0.58 -6.03 -0.01
CA THR A 78 -0.05 -7.23 0.61
C THR A 78 0.86 -6.91 1.79
N LEU A 79 1.81 -6.00 1.60
CA LEU A 79 2.80 -5.67 2.62
C LEU A 79 2.17 -4.96 3.83
N MET A 80 1.27 -4.01 3.59
CA MET A 80 0.53 -3.33 4.66
C MET A 80 -0.37 -4.33 5.41
N SER A 81 -1.05 -5.24 4.71
CA SER A 81 -1.90 -6.27 5.33
C SER A 81 -1.10 -7.23 6.19
N TYR A 82 0.08 -7.67 5.73
CA TYR A 82 0.97 -8.48 6.58
C TYR A 82 1.39 -7.76 7.86
N TYR A 83 1.62 -6.45 7.80
CA TYR A 83 1.92 -5.67 9.00
C TYR A 83 0.73 -5.63 9.96
N GLU A 84 -0.47 -5.31 9.48
CA GLU A 84 -1.67 -5.20 10.31
C GLU A 84 -2.04 -6.55 10.97
N LEU A 85 -1.79 -7.66 10.27
CA LEU A 85 -1.98 -9.03 10.77
C LEU A 85 -0.83 -9.53 11.66
N ASN A 86 0.16 -8.69 11.96
CA ASN A 86 1.38 -9.06 12.68
C ASN A 86 2.17 -10.23 12.05
N HIS A 87 2.00 -10.48 10.75
CA HIS A 87 2.73 -11.48 9.97
C HIS A 87 4.13 -10.96 9.62
N THR A 88 4.96 -10.81 10.66
CA THR A 88 6.24 -10.09 10.60
C THR A 88 7.23 -10.73 9.64
N GLU A 89 7.38 -12.05 9.67
CA GLU A 89 8.31 -12.77 8.78
C GLU A 89 7.90 -12.63 7.31
N SER A 90 6.61 -12.76 7.02
CA SER A 90 6.06 -12.55 5.68
C SER A 90 6.26 -11.12 5.19
N ALA A 91 6.06 -10.12 6.06
CA ALA A 91 6.31 -8.72 5.74
C ALA A 91 7.79 -8.46 5.41
N LEU A 92 8.72 -8.98 6.21
CA LEU A 92 10.16 -8.82 5.98
C LEU A 92 10.63 -9.50 4.68
N SER A 93 10.17 -10.73 4.43
CA SER A 93 10.46 -11.42 3.17
C SER A 93 9.91 -10.67 1.96
N MET A 94 8.68 -10.14 2.08
CA MET A 94 8.04 -9.37 1.03
C MET A 94 8.78 -8.05 0.75
N ILE A 95 9.26 -7.36 1.79
CA ILE A 95 10.07 -6.14 1.69
C ILE A 95 11.28 -6.35 0.79
N ASP A 96 12.02 -7.44 0.96
CA ASP A 96 13.21 -7.72 0.15
C ASP A 96 12.85 -7.97 -1.30
N SER A 97 11.82 -8.77 -1.55
CA SER A 97 11.30 -9.00 -2.91
C SER A 97 10.83 -7.68 -3.57
N TYR A 98 10.25 -6.77 -2.78
CA TYR A 98 9.73 -5.51 -3.27
C TYR A 98 10.88 -4.56 -3.64
N ARG A 99 11.94 -4.48 -2.84
CA ARG A 99 13.16 -3.71 -3.18
C ARG A 99 13.76 -4.18 -4.51
N HIS A 100 13.91 -5.50 -4.68
CA HIS A 100 14.42 -6.06 -5.93
C HIS A 100 13.54 -5.69 -7.13
N PHE A 101 12.22 -5.78 -6.98
CA PHE A 101 11.29 -5.39 -8.03
C PHE A 101 11.41 -3.89 -8.41
N ILE A 102 11.46 -3.00 -7.41
CA ILE A 102 11.53 -1.55 -7.63
C ILE A 102 12.85 -1.16 -8.33
N ASN A 103 13.96 -1.73 -7.90
CA ASN A 103 15.29 -1.44 -8.45
C ASN A 103 15.44 -1.93 -9.89
N ASN A 104 14.81 -3.06 -10.24
CA ASN A 104 14.90 -3.64 -11.58
C ASN A 104 13.81 -3.15 -12.55
N SER A 105 12.87 -2.32 -12.09
CA SER A 105 11.81 -1.79 -12.95
C SER A 105 12.28 -0.54 -13.69
N SER A 106 12.74 -0.71 -14.93
CA SER A 106 13.20 0.38 -15.81
C SER A 106 12.08 1.36 -16.20
N ASN A 107 10.83 0.90 -16.22
CA ASN A 107 9.66 1.70 -16.62
C ASN A 107 9.16 2.67 -15.54
N LEU A 108 9.81 2.73 -14.37
CA LEU A 108 9.45 3.64 -13.29
C LEU A 108 10.35 4.88 -13.31
N SER A 109 9.74 6.05 -13.13
CA SER A 109 10.51 7.28 -12.92
C SER A 109 11.30 7.20 -11.61
N GLU A 110 12.41 7.93 -11.56
CA GLU A 110 13.29 7.98 -10.39
C GLU A 110 12.54 8.44 -9.13
N VAL A 111 11.80 9.54 -9.22
CA VAL A 111 10.96 10.06 -8.12
C VAL A 111 10.00 9.00 -7.58
N PHE A 112 9.38 8.24 -8.48
CA PHE A 112 8.44 7.19 -8.09
C PHE A 112 9.17 6.01 -7.45
N ARG A 113 10.35 5.62 -7.98
CA ARG A 113 11.23 4.60 -7.40
C ARG A 113 11.61 4.97 -5.96
N GLU A 114 12.08 6.19 -5.77
CA GLU A 114 12.50 6.71 -4.46
C GLU A 114 11.36 6.74 -3.44
N SER A 115 10.16 7.19 -3.83
CA SER A 115 8.97 7.17 -2.95
C SER A 115 8.66 5.76 -2.44
N HIS A 116 8.71 4.74 -3.31
CA HIS A 116 8.42 3.36 -2.89
C HIS A 116 9.54 2.74 -2.07
N LEU A 117 10.81 3.00 -2.42
CA LEU A 117 11.94 2.56 -1.60
C LEU A 117 11.90 3.20 -0.20
N ARG A 118 11.55 4.48 -0.10
CA ARG A 118 11.35 5.17 1.17
C ARG A 118 10.31 4.44 2.02
N PHE A 119 9.14 4.17 1.45
CA PHE A 119 8.07 3.44 2.14
C PHE A 119 8.54 2.06 2.63
N VAL A 120 9.09 1.24 1.74
CA VAL A 120 9.52 -0.15 2.03
C VAL A 120 10.63 -0.18 3.09
N ASN A 121 11.61 0.73 2.99
CA ASN A 121 12.70 0.83 3.95
C ASN A 121 12.21 1.32 5.32
N SER A 122 11.32 2.30 5.34
CA SER A 122 10.76 2.82 6.59
C SER A 122 9.86 1.81 7.27
N LEU A 123 9.07 1.02 6.54
CA LEU A 123 8.29 -0.08 7.14
C LEU A 123 9.19 -1.17 7.72
N ASN A 124 10.27 -1.54 7.04
CA ASN A 124 11.28 -2.44 7.60
C ASN A 124 11.85 -1.91 8.93
N SER A 125 12.22 -0.63 8.96
CA SER A 125 12.70 0.03 10.18
C SER A 125 11.65 0.04 11.28
N LEU A 126 10.38 0.33 10.97
CA LEU A 126 9.28 0.26 11.95
C LEU A 126 9.18 -1.14 12.57
N ILE A 127 9.14 -2.20 11.75
CA ILE A 127 9.07 -3.58 12.23
C ILE A 127 10.23 -3.89 13.18
N ILE A 128 11.47 -3.58 12.79
CA ILE A 128 12.67 -3.86 13.57
C ILE A 128 12.70 -3.05 14.88
N PHE A 129 12.40 -1.75 14.82
CA PHE A 129 12.46 -0.87 15.98
C PHE A 129 11.33 -1.15 16.97
N LYS A 130 10.13 -1.46 16.48
CA LYS A 130 9.00 -1.93 17.32
C LYS A 130 9.39 -3.20 18.06
N GLY A 131 9.94 -4.21 17.38
CA GLY A 131 10.37 -5.47 18.01
C GLY A 131 11.49 -5.31 19.05
N LYS A 132 12.27 -4.22 18.97
CA LYS A 132 13.34 -3.89 19.93
C LYS A 132 12.95 -2.82 20.95
N ASN A 133 11.69 -2.37 20.96
CA ASN A 133 11.18 -1.28 21.80
C ASN A 133 12.01 0.02 21.71
N GLN A 134 12.48 0.37 20.51
CA GLN A 134 13.35 1.54 20.26
C GLN A 134 12.51 2.80 19.96
N LYS A 135 11.78 3.31 20.97
CA LYS A 135 10.84 4.45 20.81
C LYS A 135 11.51 5.71 20.24
N GLU A 136 12.73 6.05 20.66
CA GLU A 136 13.46 7.21 20.13
C GLU A 136 13.71 7.10 18.61
N LYS A 137 14.15 5.93 18.14
CA LYS A 137 14.37 5.69 16.70
C LYS A 137 13.08 5.70 15.89
N LEU A 138 11.96 5.29 16.50
CA LEU A 138 10.65 5.38 15.89
C LEU A 138 10.24 6.85 15.69
N MET A 139 10.48 7.70 16.69
CA MET A 139 10.23 9.14 16.57
C MET A 139 11.13 9.80 15.52
N GLU A 140 12.43 9.49 15.50
CA GLU A 140 13.33 9.96 14.43
C GLU A 140 12.87 9.53 13.02
N LEU A 141 12.36 8.29 12.91
CA LEU A 141 11.81 7.78 11.67
C LEU A 141 10.54 8.56 11.28
N LYS A 142 9.66 8.86 12.23
CA LYS A 142 8.47 9.69 12.01
C LYS A 142 8.87 11.06 11.46
N ASP A 143 9.83 11.74 12.08
CA ASP A 143 10.27 13.07 11.66
C ASP A 143 10.79 13.09 10.22
N LYS A 144 11.52 12.04 9.82
CA LYS A 144 12.00 11.86 8.43
C LYS A 144 10.85 11.65 7.43
N LEU A 145 9.70 11.16 7.88
CA LEU A 145 8.53 10.86 7.05
C LEU A 145 7.53 12.03 6.97
N LEU A 146 7.51 12.93 7.96
CA LEU A 146 6.59 14.08 8.00
C LEU A 146 6.56 14.94 6.72
N PRO A 147 7.69 15.20 6.02
CA PRO A 147 7.67 15.93 4.74
C PRO A 147 6.84 15.24 3.65
N PHE A 148 6.71 13.92 3.71
CA PHE A 148 6.01 13.09 2.72
C PHE A 148 4.61 12.67 3.18
N ARG A 149 4.08 13.23 4.29
CA ARG A 149 2.79 12.84 4.89
C ARG A 149 1.57 12.91 3.95
N LYS A 150 1.67 13.67 2.85
CA LYS A 150 0.59 13.72 1.84
C LYS A 150 0.46 12.43 1.03
N GLU A 151 1.51 11.61 0.99
CA GLU A 151 1.44 10.28 0.40
C GLU A 151 0.68 9.35 1.34
N ARG A 152 -0.45 8.78 0.90
CA ARG A 152 -1.33 7.94 1.72
C ARG A 152 -0.57 6.85 2.51
N ARG A 153 0.35 6.14 1.85
CA ARG A 153 1.15 5.08 2.50
C ARG A 153 2.08 5.61 3.58
N VAL A 154 2.63 6.81 3.38
CA VAL A 154 3.47 7.45 4.38
C VAL A 154 2.62 7.92 5.55
N ASN A 155 1.44 8.49 5.30
CA ASN A 155 0.50 8.86 6.36
C ASN A 155 0.09 7.64 7.21
N TRP A 156 -0.25 6.53 6.56
CA TRP A 156 -0.53 5.28 7.25
C TRP A 156 0.67 4.81 8.09
N LEU A 157 1.88 4.84 7.53
CA LEU A 157 3.10 4.43 8.24
C LEU A 157 3.38 5.31 9.47
N ILE A 158 3.15 6.62 9.37
CA ILE A 158 3.24 7.56 10.51
C ILE A 158 2.24 7.17 11.60
N GLY A 159 0.99 6.85 11.25
CA GLY A 159 -0.01 6.37 12.22
C GLY A 159 0.42 5.09 12.93
N LYS A 160 1.01 4.13 12.19
CA LYS A 160 1.53 2.88 12.77
C LYS A 160 2.75 3.12 13.68
N ILE A 161 3.57 4.13 13.39
CA ILE A 161 4.63 4.56 14.30
C ILE A 161 4.04 5.13 15.59
N ASP A 162 3.01 5.97 15.49
CA ASP A 162 2.32 6.55 16.64
C ASP A 162 1.72 5.47 17.54
N GLU A 163 1.07 4.46 16.96
CA GLU A 163 0.56 3.29 17.70
C GLU A 163 1.68 2.52 18.43
N ALA A 164 2.88 2.43 17.82
CA ALA A 164 4.00 1.67 18.37
C ALA A 164 4.79 2.37 19.48
N VAL A 165 4.63 3.69 19.64
CA VAL A 165 5.31 4.48 20.68
C VAL A 165 4.44 4.76 21.90
N LEU A 166 3.13 4.45 21.86
CA LEU A 166 2.27 4.39 23.04
C LEU A 166 2.84 3.40 24.06
#